data_AF-A0A1B0AZ00-F1
#
_entry.id   AF-A0A1B0AZ00-F1
#
_cell.length_a   1.000
_cell.length_b   1.000
_cell.length_c   1.000
_cell.angle_alpha   90.00
_cell.angle_beta   90.00
_cell.angle_gamma   90.00
#
_symmetry.space_group_name_H-M   'P 1'
#
loop_
_entity.id
_entity.type
_entity.pdbx_description
1 polymer ?
#
loop_
_entity_poly.entity_id
_entity_poly.type
_entity_poly.pdbx_seq_one_letter_code
_entity_poly.pdbx_strand_id
1 'polypeptide(L)'
;MFRENLWRLTDEARRETNKRNLFFLKTVLNQNSSVKAIRDHEILLTTENADSVRRQHDLDICTELNGLEHERFLRERERIRQQRNEVEIRQLLAQIKHAHLQKTSNDQRIANQKMREHESQAYRDEILRCREEFRKYEEFLKEAELQEKLKKSALRQQLLEQIKRKELARRLEMEEIMKEREKRLKDIEKLKRDDAEARRQLDQYAKDCGQHLKEFLERRALQKMQAKLDDVETNRRYLKLLRDKEEEKQLIRDERKKKLIERSAISERLGQHVYELEMEKIQRNELLFNLHIEESKIKEDRQSQAAREKEQQQMIALRQEMQRARFERAEQQDAQKRREQFIAINHLKRYAEIEEREKEQKEQQRRERLEFDKDLCNIIKVRQEKQAEIAQENKLEYIRIVDNERQRLENIAKERIALLQAEPREVLQFIPSGALYKEERRILNI
;
A
#
# COMPACT_ATOMS: atom_id res chain seq x y z
N MET A 1 -62.51 206.94 -60.86
CA MET A 1 -63.86 207.47 -60.62
C MET A 1 -64.74 206.29 -60.25
N PHE A 2 -65.05 206.12 -58.97
CA PHE A 2 -66.28 206.63 -58.32
C PHE A 2 -67.56 206.05 -58.92
N ARG A 3 -68.14 205.08 -58.18
CA ARG A 3 -69.56 204.70 -58.00
C ARG A 3 -69.59 203.23 -57.56
N GLU A 4 -69.55 202.95 -56.26
CA GLU A 4 -70.70 202.95 -55.33
C GLU A 4 -71.61 201.72 -55.48
N ASN A 5 -71.56 200.92 -54.41
CA ASN A 5 -72.69 200.37 -53.68
C ASN A 5 -73.55 199.26 -54.32
N LEU A 6 -73.94 198.31 -53.44
CA LEU A 6 -75.23 197.59 -53.46
C LEU A 6 -75.39 196.17 -54.06
N TRP A 7 -74.32 195.41 -54.35
CA TRP A 7 -74.43 193.93 -54.49
C TRP A 7 -73.41 193.15 -53.64
N ARG A 8 -73.21 193.64 -52.41
CA ARG A 8 -73.02 192.75 -51.25
C ARG A 8 -74.35 192.04 -51.00
N LEU A 9 -74.27 190.76 -50.64
CA LEU A 9 -75.34 189.85 -50.23
C LEU A 9 -76.15 189.23 -51.37
N THR A 10 -76.32 187.91 -51.29
CA THR A 10 -77.17 187.01 -52.10
C THR A 10 -76.58 186.49 -53.42
N ASP A 11 -75.66 185.52 -53.36
CA ASP A 11 -75.93 184.15 -53.85
C ASP A 11 -74.81 183.15 -53.43
N GLU A 12 -74.56 183.16 -52.12
CA GLU A 12 -73.75 182.20 -51.38
C GLU A 12 -74.33 180.76 -51.39
N ALA A 13 -75.51 180.49 -51.94
CA ALA A 13 -76.17 179.18 -51.79
C ALA A 13 -75.77 178.10 -52.84
N ARG A 14 -75.29 178.47 -54.03
CA ARG A 14 -75.07 177.48 -55.13
C ARG A 14 -73.68 176.84 -55.17
N ARG A 15 -72.72 177.33 -54.38
CA ARG A 15 -71.45 176.61 -54.14
C ARG A 15 -71.55 175.59 -53.00
N GLU A 16 -72.67 175.53 -52.28
CA GLU A 16 -72.84 174.66 -51.11
C GLU A 16 -73.51 173.31 -51.43
N THR A 17 -74.28 173.18 -52.50
CA THR A 17 -75.10 171.98 -52.73
C THR A 17 -74.42 170.84 -53.49
N ASN A 18 -73.55 171.09 -54.48
CA ASN A 18 -72.80 170.00 -55.14
C ASN A 18 -71.45 169.66 -54.47
N LYS A 19 -71.02 170.45 -53.48
CA LYS A 19 -69.93 170.06 -52.57
C LYS A 19 -70.34 168.92 -51.62
N ARG A 20 -71.65 168.73 -51.34
CA ARG A 20 -72.14 167.66 -50.45
C ARG A 20 -72.10 166.25 -51.07
N ASN A 21 -72.34 166.08 -52.37
CA ASN A 21 -72.32 164.75 -53.02
C ASN A 21 -70.90 164.20 -53.30
N LEU A 22 -69.95 165.07 -53.68
CA LEU A 22 -68.55 164.67 -53.87
C LEU A 22 -67.83 164.44 -52.53
N PHE A 23 -68.26 165.12 -51.45
CA PHE A 23 -67.76 164.83 -50.12
C PHE A 23 -68.21 163.43 -49.68
N PHE A 24 -69.50 163.08 -49.78
CA PHE A 24 -70.01 161.77 -49.34
C PHE A 24 -69.36 160.57 -50.07
N LEU A 25 -69.25 160.63 -51.40
CA LEU A 25 -68.60 159.56 -52.19
C LEU A 25 -67.10 159.42 -51.89
N LYS A 26 -66.41 160.55 -51.63
CA LYS A 26 -65.00 160.54 -51.21
C LYS A 26 -64.84 160.04 -49.77
N THR A 27 -65.80 160.30 -48.88
CA THR A 27 -65.77 159.80 -47.50
C THR A 27 -66.00 158.30 -47.43
N VAL A 28 -66.93 157.73 -48.22
CA VAL A 28 -67.18 156.27 -48.23
C VAL A 28 -66.02 155.49 -48.85
N LEU A 29 -65.39 156.01 -49.92
CA LEU A 29 -64.19 155.39 -50.51
C LEU A 29 -62.98 155.49 -49.58
N ASN A 30 -62.78 156.62 -48.89
CA ASN A 30 -61.70 156.76 -47.91
C ASN A 30 -61.91 155.91 -46.66
N GLN A 31 -63.16 155.69 -46.23
CA GLN A 31 -63.45 154.78 -45.12
C GLN A 31 -63.17 153.32 -45.49
N ASN A 32 -63.51 152.89 -46.71
CA ASN A 32 -63.18 151.53 -47.17
C ASN A 32 -61.66 151.32 -47.37
N SER A 33 -60.93 152.32 -47.88
CA SER A 33 -59.46 152.23 -47.97
C SER A 33 -58.79 152.30 -46.60
N SER A 34 -59.36 153.06 -45.66
CA SER A 34 -58.86 153.12 -44.28
C SER A 34 -59.11 151.83 -43.51
N VAL A 35 -60.27 151.18 -43.66
CA VAL A 35 -60.56 149.88 -43.02
C VAL A 35 -59.68 148.77 -43.59
N LYS A 36 -59.40 148.80 -44.91
CA LYS A 36 -58.48 147.86 -45.55
C LYS A 36 -57.03 148.09 -45.10
N ALA A 37 -56.58 149.34 -45.03
CA ALA A 37 -55.25 149.69 -44.51
C ALA A 37 -55.08 149.36 -43.01
N ILE A 38 -56.12 149.52 -42.19
CA ILE A 38 -56.09 149.13 -40.77
C ILE A 38 -55.99 147.60 -40.63
N ARG A 39 -56.77 146.83 -41.39
CA ARG A 39 -56.68 145.35 -41.40
C ARG A 39 -55.33 144.85 -41.89
N ASP A 40 -54.80 145.44 -42.96
CA ASP A 40 -53.49 145.06 -43.50
C ASP A 40 -52.35 145.44 -42.54
N HIS A 41 -52.51 146.53 -41.76
CA HIS A 41 -51.55 146.92 -40.72
C HIS A 41 -51.64 146.06 -39.44
N GLU A 42 -52.84 145.64 -39.03
CA GLU A 42 -53.02 144.66 -37.92
C GLU A 42 -52.43 143.28 -38.25
N ILE A 43 -52.53 142.83 -39.51
CA ILE A 43 -51.94 141.55 -39.94
C ILE A 43 -50.40 141.65 -39.95
N LEU A 44 -49.81 142.75 -40.42
CA LEU A 44 -48.35 142.97 -40.38
C LEU A 44 -47.79 143.05 -38.94
N LEU A 45 -48.49 143.74 -38.02
CA LEU A 45 -48.06 143.88 -36.62
C LEU A 45 -48.10 142.56 -35.83
N THR A 46 -48.91 141.58 -36.24
CA THR A 46 -49.01 140.28 -35.56
C THR A 46 -48.02 139.24 -36.09
N THR A 47 -47.56 139.35 -37.34
CA THR A 47 -46.58 138.40 -37.91
C THR A 47 -45.12 138.82 -37.72
N GLU A 48 -44.79 140.11 -37.65
CA GLU A 48 -43.40 140.55 -37.48
C GLU A 48 -42.90 140.46 -36.01
N ASN A 49 -43.80 140.37 -35.03
CA ASN A 49 -43.45 140.33 -33.60
C ASN A 49 -43.45 138.92 -32.97
N ALA A 50 -44.10 137.91 -33.59
CA ALA A 50 -44.20 136.57 -32.99
C ALA A 50 -42.90 135.74 -33.15
N ASP A 51 -42.21 135.89 -34.28
CA ASP A 51 -40.97 135.14 -34.57
C ASP A 51 -39.75 135.70 -33.84
N SER A 52 -39.70 137.00 -33.56
CA SER A 52 -38.61 137.62 -32.80
C SER A 52 -38.69 137.25 -31.31
N VAL A 53 -39.89 137.28 -30.72
CA VAL A 53 -40.13 136.92 -29.31
C VAL A 53 -39.87 135.43 -29.05
N ARG A 54 -40.24 134.53 -29.97
CA ARG A 54 -39.93 133.10 -29.84
C ARG A 54 -38.43 132.82 -29.89
N ARG A 55 -37.70 133.43 -30.84
CA ARG A 55 -36.24 133.26 -30.94
C ARG A 55 -35.51 133.84 -29.74
N GLN A 56 -36.00 134.94 -29.14
CA GLN A 56 -35.46 135.46 -27.88
C GLN A 56 -35.70 134.50 -26.72
N HIS A 57 -36.92 133.96 -26.56
CA HIS A 57 -37.21 132.98 -25.52
C HIS A 57 -36.38 131.68 -25.64
N ASP A 58 -36.17 131.17 -26.86
CA ASP A 58 -35.34 129.99 -27.08
C ASP A 58 -33.85 130.26 -26.74
N LEU A 59 -33.36 131.46 -27.06
CA LEU A 59 -32.02 131.92 -26.67
C LEU A 59 -31.90 132.04 -25.14
N ASP A 60 -32.90 132.61 -24.48
CA ASP A 60 -32.94 132.76 -23.03
C ASP A 60 -32.92 131.38 -22.34
N ILE A 61 -33.72 130.41 -22.80
CA ILE A 61 -33.71 129.03 -22.25
C ILE A 61 -32.37 128.33 -22.48
N CYS A 62 -31.78 128.45 -23.67
CA CYS A 62 -30.48 127.86 -23.96
C CYS A 62 -29.37 128.48 -23.10
N THR A 63 -29.42 129.79 -22.83
CA THR A 63 -28.46 130.44 -21.95
C THR A 63 -28.62 130.01 -20.49
N GLU A 64 -29.85 129.82 -19.99
CA GLU A 64 -30.10 129.29 -18.65
C GLU A 64 -29.61 127.85 -18.47
N LEU A 65 -29.86 126.95 -19.43
CA LEU A 65 -29.40 125.56 -19.38
C LEU A 65 -27.87 125.45 -19.42
N ASN A 66 -27.23 126.24 -20.30
CA ASN A 66 -25.77 126.33 -20.34
C ASN A 66 -25.21 126.90 -19.01
N GLY A 67 -25.91 127.85 -18.39
CA GLY A 67 -25.60 128.35 -17.06
C GLY A 67 -25.62 127.24 -15.99
N LEU A 68 -26.66 126.40 -15.99
CA LEU A 68 -26.80 125.29 -15.02
C LEU A 68 -25.77 124.17 -15.23
N GLU A 69 -25.46 123.79 -16.47
CA GLU A 69 -24.41 122.83 -16.76
C GLU A 69 -23.03 123.36 -16.36
N HIS A 70 -22.78 124.64 -16.66
CA HIS A 70 -21.55 125.30 -16.25
C HIS A 70 -21.42 125.32 -14.72
N GLU A 71 -22.50 125.64 -13.99
CA GLU A 71 -22.50 125.56 -12.53
C GLU A 71 -22.23 124.15 -11.99
N ARG A 72 -22.84 123.11 -12.57
CA ARG A 72 -22.58 121.71 -12.16
C ARG A 72 -21.12 121.32 -12.38
N PHE A 73 -20.57 121.68 -13.53
CA PHE A 73 -19.16 121.45 -13.82
C PHE A 73 -18.26 122.20 -12.84
N LEU A 74 -18.56 123.47 -12.53
CA LEU A 74 -17.81 124.25 -11.55
C LEU A 74 -17.89 123.62 -10.15
N ARG A 75 -19.07 123.17 -9.71
CA ARG A 75 -19.24 122.48 -8.41
C ARG A 75 -18.47 121.15 -8.35
N GLU A 76 -18.50 120.35 -9.40
CA GLU A 76 -17.74 119.09 -9.44
C GLU A 76 -16.23 119.34 -9.51
N ARG A 77 -15.81 120.37 -10.27
CA ARG A 77 -14.42 120.81 -10.31
C ARG A 77 -13.97 121.33 -8.95
N GLU A 78 -14.83 122.05 -8.24
CA GLU A 78 -14.59 122.48 -6.86
C GLU A 78 -14.49 121.29 -5.90
N ARG A 79 -15.37 120.28 -5.99
CA ARG A 79 -15.25 119.04 -5.19
C ARG A 79 -13.94 118.31 -5.44
N ILE A 80 -13.55 118.13 -6.70
CA ILE A 80 -12.26 117.51 -7.07
C ILE A 80 -11.11 118.36 -6.54
N ARG A 81 -11.22 119.68 -6.62
CA ARG A 81 -10.22 120.61 -6.09
C ARG A 81 -10.13 120.53 -4.56
N GLN A 82 -11.25 120.46 -3.85
CA GLN A 82 -11.32 120.27 -2.40
C GLN A 82 -10.70 118.91 -2.01
N GLN A 83 -11.08 117.82 -2.68
CA GLN A 83 -10.48 116.49 -2.46
C GLN A 83 -8.96 116.45 -2.68
N ARG A 84 -8.42 117.30 -3.56
CA ARG A 84 -6.97 117.37 -3.85
C ARG A 84 -6.22 118.35 -2.94
N ASN A 85 -6.83 119.47 -2.58
CA ASN A 85 -6.14 120.57 -1.91
C ASN A 85 -6.40 120.60 -0.41
N GLU A 86 -7.59 120.24 0.05
CA GLU A 86 -7.88 120.18 1.47
C GLU A 86 -7.17 118.99 2.11
N VAL A 87 -6.47 119.26 3.20
CA VAL A 87 -5.66 118.27 3.91
C VAL A 87 -6.56 117.28 4.66
N GLU A 88 -7.65 117.77 5.25
CA GLU A 88 -8.60 116.97 6.02
C GLU A 88 -9.31 115.91 5.17
N ILE A 89 -9.79 116.27 3.97
CA ILE A 89 -10.43 115.32 3.04
C ILE A 89 -9.43 114.24 2.59
N ARG A 90 -8.17 114.60 2.33
CA ARG A 90 -7.13 113.62 1.98
C ARG A 90 -6.80 112.67 3.12
N GLN A 91 -6.75 113.18 4.35
CA GLN A 91 -6.55 112.36 5.55
C GLN A 91 -7.72 111.39 5.75
N LEU A 92 -8.97 111.85 5.61
CA LEU A 92 -10.16 110.99 5.70
C LEU A 92 -10.19 109.90 4.62
N LEU A 93 -9.86 110.23 3.36
CA LEU A 93 -9.76 109.23 2.29
C LEU A 93 -8.65 108.21 2.54
N ALA A 94 -7.51 108.63 3.09
CA ALA A 94 -6.43 107.73 3.49
C ALA A 94 -6.86 106.82 4.65
N GLN A 95 -7.58 107.36 5.64
CA GLN A 95 -8.16 106.58 6.75
C GLN A 95 -9.18 105.55 6.26
N ILE A 96 -10.05 105.91 5.31
CA ILE A 96 -11.01 104.96 4.69
C ILE A 96 -10.27 103.84 3.95
N LYS A 97 -9.25 104.18 3.15
CA LYS A 97 -8.42 103.17 2.47
C LYS A 97 -7.72 102.25 3.46
N HIS A 98 -7.16 102.80 4.54
CA HIS A 98 -6.52 102.02 5.59
C HIS A 98 -7.53 101.10 6.30
N ALA A 99 -8.72 101.60 6.64
CA ALA A 99 -9.79 100.81 7.23
C ALA A 99 -10.23 99.66 6.31
N HIS A 100 -10.28 99.91 5.00
CA HIS A 100 -10.62 98.86 4.04
C HIS A 100 -9.54 97.77 3.96
N LEU A 101 -8.26 98.16 3.89
CA LEU A 101 -7.13 97.22 3.92
C LEU A 101 -7.09 96.40 5.22
N GLN A 102 -7.41 97.04 6.35
CA GLN A 102 -7.48 96.37 7.65
C GLN A 102 -8.63 95.35 7.68
N LYS A 103 -9.79 95.69 7.11
CA LYS A 103 -10.90 94.75 6.94
C LYS A 103 -10.51 93.55 6.09
N THR A 104 -9.92 93.77 4.92
CA THR A 104 -9.49 92.67 4.02
C THR A 104 -8.40 91.80 4.65
N SER A 105 -7.48 92.39 5.41
CA SER A 105 -6.45 91.65 6.15
C SER A 105 -7.07 90.78 7.25
N ASN A 106 -8.06 91.31 7.99
CA ASN A 106 -8.80 90.52 8.97
C ASN A 106 -9.59 89.38 8.32
N ASP A 107 -10.26 89.62 7.20
CA ASP A 107 -11.01 88.60 6.46
C ASP A 107 -10.06 87.49 5.95
N GLN A 108 -8.89 87.85 5.42
CA GLN A 108 -7.85 86.88 5.04
C GLN A 108 -7.31 86.09 6.23
N ARG A 109 -7.11 86.74 7.39
CA ARG A 109 -6.68 86.07 8.61
C ARG A 109 -7.72 85.04 9.08
N ILE A 110 -9.00 85.38 9.04
CA ILE A 110 -10.10 84.48 9.39
C ILE A 110 -10.16 83.30 8.41
N ALA A 111 -10.05 83.56 7.10
CA ALA A 111 -10.05 82.51 6.08
C ALA A 111 -8.87 81.53 6.27
N ASN A 112 -7.66 82.05 6.50
CA ASN A 112 -6.48 81.22 6.77
C ASN A 112 -6.62 80.41 8.05
N GLN A 113 -7.25 80.97 9.09
CA GLN A 113 -7.50 80.24 10.33
C GLN A 113 -8.48 79.07 10.10
N LYS A 114 -9.57 79.29 9.36
CA LYS A 114 -10.51 78.22 8.98
C LYS A 114 -9.84 77.12 8.15
N MET A 115 -8.96 77.49 7.22
CA MET A 115 -8.19 76.51 6.43
C MET A 115 -7.30 75.65 7.33
N ARG A 116 -6.57 76.26 8.27
CA ARG A 116 -5.72 75.51 9.23
C ARG A 116 -6.54 74.59 10.15
N GLU A 117 -7.72 75.02 10.56
CA GLU A 117 -8.63 74.19 11.36
C GLU A 117 -9.11 72.95 10.56
N HIS A 118 -9.47 73.14 9.29
CA HIS A 118 -9.82 72.04 8.39
C HIS A 118 -8.66 71.08 8.13
N GLU A 119 -7.46 71.59 7.87
CA GLU A 119 -6.25 70.76 7.69
C GLU A 119 -5.94 69.97 8.97
N SER A 120 -6.07 70.58 10.14
CA SER A 120 -5.87 69.91 11.42
C SER A 120 -6.90 68.81 11.67
N GLN A 121 -8.16 69.02 11.28
CA GLN A 121 -9.21 68.01 11.34
C GLN A 121 -8.93 66.85 10.37
N ALA A 122 -8.59 67.14 9.11
CA ALA A 122 -8.25 66.12 8.13
C ALA A 122 -7.07 65.24 8.60
N TYR A 123 -6.03 65.85 9.18
CA TYR A 123 -4.89 65.12 9.74
C TYR A 123 -5.27 64.24 10.93
N ARG A 124 -6.18 64.71 11.80
CA ARG A 124 -6.70 63.90 12.93
C ARG A 124 -7.51 62.71 12.42
N ASP A 125 -8.34 62.91 11.41
CA ASP A 125 -9.15 61.84 10.81
C ASP A 125 -8.26 60.78 10.14
N GLU A 126 -7.19 61.21 9.46
CA GLU A 126 -6.18 60.31 8.88
C GLU A 126 -5.46 59.49 9.96
N ILE A 127 -5.04 60.12 11.06
CA ILE A 127 -4.45 59.41 12.21
C ILE A 127 -5.41 58.36 12.77
N LEU A 128 -6.71 58.69 12.89
CA LEU A 128 -7.71 57.75 13.38
C LEU A 128 -7.87 56.55 12.45
N ARG A 129 -7.95 56.77 11.13
CA ARG A 129 -7.99 55.69 10.13
C ARG A 129 -6.77 54.79 10.21
N CYS A 130 -5.57 55.37 10.24
CA CYS A 130 -4.33 54.60 10.38
C CYS A 130 -4.33 53.74 11.66
N ARG A 131 -4.78 54.30 12.80
CA ARG A 131 -4.90 53.55 14.06
C ARG A 131 -5.89 52.39 13.96
N GLU A 132 -7.01 52.56 13.27
CA GLU A 132 -7.98 51.49 13.03
C GLU A 132 -7.40 50.38 12.15
N GLU A 133 -6.64 50.74 11.10
CA GLU A 133 -5.94 49.77 10.25
C GLU A 133 -4.89 48.98 11.02
N PHE A 134 -4.08 49.65 11.86
CA PHE A 134 -3.13 48.97 12.73
C PHE A 134 -3.81 48.01 13.71
N ARG A 135 -4.96 48.40 14.30
CA ARG A 135 -5.73 47.50 15.17
C ARG A 135 -6.24 46.26 14.43
N LYS A 136 -6.78 46.43 13.22
CA LYS A 136 -7.20 45.29 12.38
C LYS A 136 -6.04 44.36 12.06
N TYR A 137 -4.87 44.91 11.79
CA TYR A 137 -3.67 44.12 11.52
C TYR A 137 -3.18 43.36 12.77
N GLU A 138 -3.20 44.00 13.95
CA GLU A 138 -2.90 43.33 15.22
C GLU A 138 -3.87 42.19 15.54
N GLU A 139 -5.17 42.36 15.26
CA GLU A 139 -6.18 41.32 15.43
C GLU A 139 -5.93 40.14 14.48
N PHE A 140 -5.62 40.42 13.21
CA PHE A 140 -5.26 39.40 12.23
C PHE A 140 -4.02 38.59 12.66
N LEU A 141 -2.98 39.26 13.18
CA LEU A 141 -1.79 38.57 13.69
C LEU A 141 -2.11 37.68 14.89
N LYS A 142 -2.95 38.14 15.83
CA LYS A 142 -3.39 37.34 16.98
C LYS A 142 -4.17 36.10 16.55
N GLU A 143 -5.05 36.22 15.56
CA GLU A 143 -5.79 35.08 14.99
C GLU A 143 -4.86 34.08 14.30
N ALA A 144 -3.88 34.57 13.52
CA ALA A 144 -2.89 33.73 12.86
C ALA A 144 -2.04 32.95 13.88
N GLU A 145 -1.57 33.61 14.95
CA GLU A 145 -0.85 32.96 16.05
C GLU A 145 -1.70 31.91 16.77
N LEU A 146 -2.99 32.20 16.99
CA LEU A 146 -3.91 31.26 17.62
C LEU A 146 -4.12 30.02 16.74
N GLN A 147 -4.32 30.20 15.43
CA GLN A 147 -4.42 29.08 14.48
C GLN A 147 -3.13 28.24 14.45
N GLU A 148 -1.96 28.88 14.45
CA GLU A 148 -0.65 28.21 14.55
C GLU A 148 -0.56 27.37 15.84
N LYS A 149 -0.96 27.92 16.98
CA LYS A 149 -0.99 27.20 18.27
C LYS A 149 -1.94 26.00 18.23
N LEU A 150 -3.12 26.15 17.63
CA LEU A 150 -4.08 25.05 17.48
C LEU A 150 -3.57 23.95 16.54
N LYS A 151 -2.92 24.31 15.44
CA LYS A 151 -2.28 23.33 14.53
C LYS A 151 -1.18 22.55 15.25
N LYS A 152 -0.33 23.24 16.02
CA LYS A 152 0.73 22.63 16.82
C LYS A 152 0.18 21.71 17.93
N SER A 153 -0.90 22.11 18.60
CA SER A 153 -1.53 21.28 19.64
C SER A 153 -2.18 20.02 19.05
N ALA A 154 -2.86 20.13 17.91
CA ALA A 154 -3.44 19.00 17.19
C ALA A 154 -2.36 18.01 16.73
N LEU A 155 -1.26 18.50 16.14
CA LEU A 155 -0.12 17.66 15.76
C LEU A 155 0.48 16.93 16.97
N ARG A 156 0.62 17.62 18.11
CA ARG A 156 1.12 17.01 19.35
C ARG A 156 0.21 15.88 19.85
N GLN A 157 -1.11 16.05 19.77
CA GLN A 157 -2.07 15.01 20.13
C GLN A 157 -1.94 13.79 19.22
N GLN A 158 -1.85 13.99 17.90
CA GLN A 158 -1.64 12.91 16.94
C GLN A 158 -0.34 12.14 17.21
N LEU A 159 0.75 12.84 17.51
CA LEU A 159 2.03 12.21 17.87
C LEU A 159 1.91 11.38 19.16
N LEU A 160 1.22 11.90 20.18
CA LEU A 160 0.97 11.15 21.42
C LEU A 160 0.14 9.88 21.18
N GLU A 161 -0.86 9.95 20.30
CA GLU A 161 -1.64 8.77 19.91
C GLU A 161 -0.77 7.73 19.17
N GLN A 162 0.10 8.17 18.26
CA GLN A 162 1.02 7.28 17.56
C GLN A 162 2.00 6.60 18.52
N ILE A 163 2.51 7.32 19.53
CA ILE A 163 3.36 6.74 20.58
C ILE A 163 2.59 5.67 21.36
N LYS A 164 1.36 5.98 21.82
CA LYS A 164 0.52 5.00 22.54
C LYS A 164 0.23 3.75 21.71
N ARG A 165 -0.04 3.90 20.41
CA ARG A 165 -0.26 2.75 19.50
C ARG A 165 1.00 1.89 19.39
N LYS A 166 2.19 2.51 19.25
CA LYS A 166 3.47 1.78 19.21
C LYS A 166 3.78 1.07 20.53
N GLU A 167 3.51 1.72 21.66
CA GLU A 167 3.69 1.09 22.97
C GLU A 167 2.77 -0.12 23.15
N LEU A 168 1.51 -0.02 22.72
CA LEU A 168 0.56 -1.12 22.78
C LEU A 168 0.98 -2.28 21.86
N ALA A 169 1.44 -2.00 20.64
CA ALA A 169 1.98 -3.01 19.73
C ALA A 169 3.18 -3.76 20.36
N ARG A 170 4.14 -3.03 20.95
CA ARG A 170 5.28 -3.65 21.65
C ARG A 170 4.86 -4.53 22.82
N ARG A 171 3.80 -4.15 23.55
CA ARG A 171 3.28 -4.97 24.66
C ARG A 171 2.69 -6.29 24.13
N LEU A 172 1.92 -6.23 23.05
CA LEU A 172 1.36 -7.43 22.41
C LEU A 172 2.48 -8.35 21.87
N GLU A 173 3.49 -7.79 21.21
CA GLU A 173 4.66 -8.56 20.75
C GLU A 173 5.39 -9.25 21.92
N MET A 174 5.59 -8.54 23.04
CA MET A 174 6.17 -9.12 24.25
C MET A 174 5.32 -10.26 24.83
N GLU A 175 3.99 -10.10 24.87
CA GLU A 175 3.08 -11.15 25.32
C GLU A 175 3.15 -12.40 24.41
N GLU A 176 3.26 -12.22 23.10
CA GLU A 176 3.44 -13.31 22.14
C GLU A 176 4.77 -14.04 22.35
N ILE A 177 5.87 -13.29 22.50
CA ILE A 177 7.19 -13.86 22.79
C ILE A 177 7.17 -14.67 24.09
N MET A 178 6.50 -14.18 25.13
CA MET A 178 6.37 -14.90 26.40
C MET A 178 5.54 -16.18 26.24
N LYS A 179 4.42 -16.15 25.51
CA LYS A 179 3.62 -17.35 25.18
C LYS A 179 4.43 -18.38 24.38
N GLU A 180 5.23 -17.94 23.41
CA GLU A 180 6.12 -18.83 22.69
C GLU A 180 7.18 -19.44 23.59
N ARG A 181 7.78 -18.64 24.47
CA ARG A 181 8.77 -19.12 25.44
C ARG A 181 8.17 -20.17 26.37
N GLU A 182 6.96 -19.97 26.87
CA GLU A 182 6.25 -20.96 27.69
C GLU A 182 5.95 -22.25 26.91
N LYS A 183 5.53 -22.16 25.65
CA LYS A 183 5.33 -23.34 24.79
C LYS A 183 6.64 -24.12 24.63
N ARG A 184 7.73 -23.44 24.27
CA ARG A 184 9.06 -24.06 24.13
C ARG A 184 9.52 -24.74 25.42
N LEU A 185 9.28 -24.13 26.58
CA LEU A 185 9.60 -24.74 27.87
C LEU A 185 8.78 -26.01 28.12
N LYS A 186 7.47 -25.99 27.83
CA LYS A 186 6.61 -27.19 27.94
C LYS A 186 7.06 -28.30 26.99
N ASP A 187 7.47 -27.97 25.78
CA ASP A 187 7.96 -28.95 24.81
C ASP A 187 9.30 -29.56 25.26
N ILE A 188 10.21 -28.76 25.79
CA ILE A 188 11.46 -29.24 26.39
C ILE A 188 11.19 -30.16 27.59
N GLU A 189 10.23 -29.82 28.45
CA GLU A 189 9.84 -30.68 29.57
C GLU A 189 9.25 -32.01 29.10
N LYS A 190 8.41 -32.00 28.06
CA LYS A 190 7.88 -33.23 27.45
C LYS A 190 9.00 -34.10 26.91
N LEU A 191 9.90 -33.54 26.09
CA LEU A 191 11.04 -34.27 25.55
C LEU A 191 11.91 -34.89 26.65
N LYS A 192 12.17 -34.16 27.73
CA LYS A 192 12.91 -34.70 28.88
C LYS A 192 12.17 -35.85 29.59
N ARG A 193 10.83 -35.80 29.68
CA ARG A 193 10.02 -36.88 30.24
C ARG A 193 10.05 -38.10 29.31
N ASP A 194 9.85 -37.89 28.02
CA ASP A 194 9.87 -38.94 27.00
C ASP A 194 11.23 -39.64 26.95
N ASP A 195 12.34 -38.88 26.99
CA ASP A 195 13.69 -39.42 27.07
C ASP A 195 13.92 -40.24 28.35
N ALA A 196 13.40 -39.77 29.50
CA ALA A 196 13.51 -40.50 30.75
C ALA A 196 12.69 -41.79 30.76
N GLU A 197 11.50 -41.78 30.15
CA GLU A 197 10.65 -42.95 29.96
C GLU A 197 11.29 -43.97 29.00
N ALA A 198 11.82 -43.51 27.87
CA ALA A 198 12.53 -44.36 26.92
C ALA A 198 13.75 -45.05 27.56
N ARG A 199 14.52 -44.33 28.37
CA ARG A 199 15.63 -44.92 29.15
C ARG A 199 15.14 -45.98 30.13
N ARG A 200 14.05 -45.73 30.85
CA ARG A 200 13.45 -46.72 31.76
C ARG A 200 12.98 -47.97 31.02
N GLN A 201 12.36 -47.81 29.85
CA GLN A 201 11.92 -48.94 29.02
C GLN A 201 13.11 -49.77 28.53
N LEU A 202 14.20 -49.12 28.10
CA LEU A 202 15.43 -49.81 27.71
C LEU A 202 16.05 -50.58 28.89
N ASP A 203 16.10 -49.98 30.08
CA ASP A 203 16.61 -50.64 31.28
C ASP A 203 15.74 -51.85 31.69
N GLN A 204 14.41 -51.72 31.58
CA GLN A 204 13.48 -52.83 31.81
C GLN A 204 13.69 -53.95 30.80
N TYR A 205 13.75 -53.63 29.51
CA TYR A 205 14.01 -54.60 28.45
C TYR A 205 15.35 -55.33 28.64
N ALA A 206 16.40 -54.62 29.06
CA ALA A 206 17.70 -55.22 29.38
C ALA A 206 17.61 -56.19 30.57
N LYS A 207 16.84 -55.84 31.62
CA LYS A 207 16.58 -56.72 32.76
C LYS A 207 15.82 -57.97 32.33
N ASP A 208 14.77 -57.83 31.53
CA ASP A 208 13.93 -58.93 31.05
C ASP A 208 14.75 -59.89 30.16
N CYS A 209 15.54 -59.35 29.23
CA CYS A 209 16.51 -60.13 28.46
C CYS A 209 17.47 -60.92 29.36
N GLY A 210 17.98 -60.27 30.42
CA GLY A 210 18.86 -60.91 31.39
C GLY A 210 18.18 -62.04 32.17
N GLN A 211 16.90 -61.89 32.54
CA GLN A 211 16.10 -62.93 33.19
C GLN A 211 15.85 -64.11 32.24
N HIS A 212 15.41 -63.85 31.01
CA HIS A 212 15.19 -64.89 30.00
C HIS A 212 16.47 -65.69 29.71
N LEU A 213 17.63 -65.03 29.67
CA LEU A 213 18.91 -65.72 29.50
C LEU A 213 19.22 -66.63 30.69
N LYS A 214 18.98 -66.18 31.93
CA LYS A 214 19.16 -67.02 33.13
C LYS A 214 18.24 -68.23 33.11
N GLU A 215 16.94 -68.03 32.85
CA GLU A 215 15.97 -69.11 32.74
C GLU A 215 16.34 -70.12 31.65
N PHE A 216 16.83 -69.64 30.51
CA PHE A 216 17.31 -70.51 29.43
C PHE A 216 18.51 -71.36 29.86
N LEU A 217 19.48 -70.75 30.56
CA LEU A 217 20.66 -71.46 31.07
C LEU A 217 20.27 -72.50 32.13
N GLU A 218 19.35 -72.17 33.04
CA GLU A 218 18.82 -73.09 34.04
C GLU A 218 18.08 -74.26 33.39
N ARG A 219 17.18 -74.00 32.44
CA ARG A 219 16.49 -75.06 31.67
C ARG A 219 17.48 -75.95 30.93
N ARG A 220 18.51 -75.37 30.31
CA ARG A 220 19.57 -76.13 29.62
C ARG A 220 20.38 -76.98 30.60
N ALA A 221 20.65 -76.49 31.80
CA ALA A 221 21.35 -77.26 32.84
C ALA A 221 20.50 -78.44 33.33
N LEU A 222 19.20 -78.23 33.55
CA LEU A 222 18.25 -79.29 33.92
C LEU A 222 18.13 -80.35 32.83
N GLN A 223 18.01 -79.96 31.56
CA GLN A 223 17.99 -80.89 30.42
C GLN A 223 19.27 -81.74 30.36
N LYS A 224 20.44 -81.13 30.60
CA LYS A 224 21.71 -81.88 30.65
C LYS A 224 21.75 -82.88 31.82
N MET A 225 21.18 -82.54 32.98
CA MET A 225 21.09 -83.50 34.09
C MET A 225 20.12 -84.64 33.79
N GLN A 226 18.97 -84.34 33.19
CA GLN A 226 17.99 -85.36 32.77
C GLN A 226 18.61 -86.33 31.76
N ALA A 227 19.28 -85.82 30.72
CA ALA A 227 19.98 -86.68 29.75
C ALA A 227 21.02 -87.60 30.41
N LYS A 228 21.79 -87.09 31.39
CA LYS A 228 22.73 -87.91 32.16
C LYS A 228 22.05 -88.99 32.99
N LEU A 229 20.89 -88.70 33.59
CA LEU A 229 20.12 -89.67 34.34
C LEU A 229 19.55 -90.76 33.41
N ASP A 230 19.02 -90.37 32.27
CA ASP A 230 18.53 -91.30 31.24
C ASP A 230 19.67 -92.20 30.72
N ASP A 231 20.86 -91.65 30.49
CA ASP A 231 22.06 -92.41 30.12
C ASP A 231 22.47 -93.42 31.22
N VAL A 232 22.36 -93.04 32.50
CA VAL A 232 22.63 -93.95 33.62
C VAL A 232 21.58 -95.06 33.70
N GLU A 233 20.30 -94.74 33.52
CA GLU A 233 19.22 -95.71 33.53
C GLU A 233 19.30 -96.70 32.37
N THR A 234 19.57 -96.22 31.16
CA THR A 234 19.76 -97.05 29.97
C THR A 234 20.96 -97.99 30.14
N ASN A 235 22.09 -97.49 30.65
CA ASN A 235 23.24 -98.32 30.99
C ASN A 235 22.92 -99.36 32.07
N ARG A 236 22.15 -99.00 33.11
CA ARG A 236 21.71 -99.94 34.15
C ARG A 236 20.83 -101.05 33.58
N ARG A 237 19.89 -100.72 32.68
CA ARG A 237 19.05 -101.72 31.98
C ARG A 237 19.89 -102.65 31.11
N TYR A 238 20.88 -102.10 30.39
CA TYR A 238 21.79 -102.88 29.57
C TYR A 238 22.63 -103.86 30.41
N LEU A 239 23.20 -103.41 31.53
CA LEU A 239 23.96 -104.27 32.44
C LEU A 239 23.09 -105.38 33.06
N LYS A 240 21.83 -105.09 33.37
CA LYS A 240 20.88 -106.12 33.84
C LYS A 240 20.66 -107.20 32.77
N LEU A 241 20.40 -106.78 31.54
CA LEU A 241 20.22 -107.70 30.40
C LEU A 241 21.47 -108.56 30.12
N LEU A 242 22.68 -108.01 30.34
CA LEU A 242 23.92 -108.80 30.26
C LEU A 242 24.00 -109.88 31.35
N ARG A 243 23.64 -109.55 32.60
CA ARG A 243 23.59 -110.53 33.69
C ARG A 243 22.59 -111.63 33.43
N ASP A 244 21.38 -111.28 33.00
CA ASP A 244 20.32 -112.24 32.69
C ASP A 244 20.79 -113.24 31.60
N LYS A 245 21.50 -112.75 30.56
CA LYS A 245 22.12 -113.59 29.52
C LYS A 245 23.25 -114.49 30.04
N GLU A 246 24.01 -114.05 31.03
CA GLU A 246 25.06 -114.85 31.66
C GLU A 246 24.48 -115.97 32.53
N GLU A 247 23.41 -115.67 33.28
CA GLU A 247 22.66 -116.66 34.07
C GLU A 247 22.02 -117.73 33.17
N GLU A 248 21.39 -117.35 32.06
CA GLU A 248 20.87 -118.30 31.06
C GLU A 248 21.97 -119.20 30.49
N LYS A 249 23.15 -118.64 30.19
CA LYS A 249 24.29 -119.43 29.71
C LYS A 249 24.80 -120.41 30.76
N GLN A 250 24.77 -120.05 32.04
CA GLN A 250 25.14 -120.94 33.14
C GLN A 250 24.14 -122.09 33.28
N LEU A 251 22.83 -121.81 33.22
CA LEU A 251 21.78 -122.83 33.23
C LEU A 251 21.96 -123.84 32.09
N ILE A 252 22.20 -123.37 30.86
CA ILE A 252 22.46 -124.25 29.70
C ILE A 252 23.72 -125.10 29.92
N ARG A 253 24.78 -124.55 30.52
CA ARG A 253 26.00 -125.32 30.83
C ARG A 253 25.75 -126.41 31.86
N ASP A 254 24.96 -126.13 32.89
CA ASP A 254 24.65 -127.10 33.94
C ASP A 254 23.70 -128.20 33.44
N GLU A 255 22.72 -127.88 32.59
CA GLU A 255 21.92 -128.88 31.89
C GLU A 255 22.77 -129.78 30.99
N ARG A 256 23.74 -129.21 30.27
CA ARG A 256 24.68 -129.99 29.45
C ARG A 256 25.51 -130.94 30.29
N LYS A 257 25.98 -130.51 31.48
CA LYS A 257 26.71 -131.37 32.41
C LYS A 257 25.84 -132.52 32.94
N LYS A 258 24.58 -132.25 33.32
CA LYS A 258 23.64 -133.30 33.75
C LYS A 258 23.41 -134.34 32.66
N LYS A 259 23.15 -133.90 31.42
CA LYS A 259 23.01 -134.79 30.26
C LYS A 259 24.28 -135.59 29.97
N LEU A 260 25.47 -135.02 30.21
CA LEU A 260 26.73 -135.74 30.04
C LEU A 260 26.87 -136.87 31.08
N ILE A 261 26.49 -136.63 32.33
CA ILE A 261 26.52 -137.64 33.41
C ILE A 261 25.49 -138.75 33.16
N GLU A 262 24.28 -138.40 32.74
CA GLU A 262 23.27 -139.38 32.32
C GLU A 262 23.78 -140.23 31.15
N ARG A 263 24.42 -139.58 30.17
CA ARG A 263 25.02 -140.26 29.03
C ARG A 263 26.20 -141.16 29.44
N SER A 264 27.04 -140.77 30.38
CA SER A 264 28.14 -141.63 30.85
C SER A 264 27.60 -142.85 31.60
N ALA A 265 26.58 -142.67 32.45
CA ALA A 265 25.93 -143.78 33.14
C ALA A 265 25.23 -144.76 32.17
N ILE A 266 24.58 -144.25 31.12
CA ILE A 266 24.04 -145.09 30.04
C ILE A 266 25.17 -145.76 29.27
N SER A 267 26.26 -145.05 28.98
CA SER A 267 27.41 -145.59 28.25
C SER A 267 28.13 -146.69 29.02
N GLU A 268 28.22 -146.61 30.34
CA GLU A 268 28.78 -147.68 31.18
C GLU A 268 27.88 -148.92 31.19
N ARG A 269 26.57 -148.74 31.34
CA ARG A 269 25.60 -149.86 31.25
C ARG A 269 25.60 -150.51 29.87
N LEU A 270 25.66 -149.69 28.81
CA LEU A 270 25.83 -150.17 27.45
C LEU A 270 27.19 -150.86 27.28
N GLY A 271 28.27 -150.37 27.88
CA GLY A 271 29.58 -151.03 27.83
C GLY A 271 29.56 -152.42 28.46
N GLN A 272 28.87 -152.59 29.58
CA GLN A 272 28.68 -153.89 30.23
C GLN A 272 27.85 -154.84 29.36
N HIS A 273 26.73 -154.37 28.79
CA HIS A 273 25.92 -155.18 27.88
C HIS A 273 26.58 -155.43 26.53
N VAL A 274 27.37 -154.50 26.01
CA VAL A 274 28.14 -154.68 24.77
C VAL A 274 29.24 -155.70 25.00
N TYR A 275 29.88 -155.76 26.17
CA TYR A 275 30.85 -156.81 26.47
C TYR A 275 30.22 -158.21 26.50
N GLU A 276 29.05 -158.35 27.16
CA GLU A 276 28.26 -159.59 27.16
C GLU A 276 27.82 -159.98 25.74
N LEU A 277 27.28 -159.01 24.99
CA LEU A 277 26.88 -159.19 23.60
C LEU A 277 28.06 -159.42 22.67
N GLU A 278 29.26 -158.85 22.89
CA GLU A 278 30.44 -159.04 22.05
C GLU A 278 30.98 -160.45 22.17
N MET A 279 30.86 -161.08 23.34
CA MET A 279 31.15 -162.51 23.50
C MET A 279 30.16 -163.37 22.69
N GLU A 280 28.87 -163.03 22.70
CA GLU A 280 27.87 -163.69 21.85
C GLU A 280 28.04 -163.32 20.36
N LYS A 281 28.53 -162.11 20.08
CA LYS A 281 28.76 -161.54 18.74
C LYS A 281 30.06 -162.05 18.14
N ILE A 282 31.06 -162.51 18.88
CA ILE A 282 32.19 -163.23 18.28
C ILE A 282 31.66 -164.53 17.67
N GLN A 283 30.79 -165.24 18.39
CA GLN A 283 30.14 -166.46 17.92
C GLN A 283 29.12 -166.20 16.80
N ARG A 284 28.46 -165.03 16.80
CA ARG A 284 27.48 -164.62 15.78
C ARG A 284 28.09 -163.83 14.61
N ASN A 285 29.24 -163.17 14.74
CA ASN A 285 29.92 -162.41 13.68
C ASN A 285 30.60 -163.33 12.69
N GLU A 286 31.02 -164.54 13.06
CA GLU A 286 31.37 -165.54 12.05
C GLU A 286 30.17 -165.82 11.12
N LEU A 287 28.95 -165.80 11.68
CA LEU A 287 27.70 -166.00 10.92
C LEU A 287 27.26 -164.72 10.17
N LEU A 288 27.41 -163.55 10.78
CA LEU A 288 26.97 -162.25 10.24
C LEU A 288 27.98 -161.57 9.31
N PHE A 289 29.27 -161.90 9.37
CA PHE A 289 30.25 -161.42 8.38
C PHE A 289 29.89 -161.91 6.96
N ASN A 290 29.26 -163.10 6.87
CA ASN A 290 28.70 -163.63 5.63
C ASN A 290 27.41 -162.93 5.18
N LEU A 291 26.66 -162.29 6.10
CA LEU A 291 25.40 -161.57 5.80
C LEU A 291 25.61 -160.04 5.58
N HIS A 292 26.63 -159.44 6.21
CA HIS A 292 26.91 -158.00 6.12
C HIS A 292 27.54 -157.57 4.78
N ILE A 293 28.09 -158.51 3.99
CA ILE A 293 28.48 -158.25 2.60
C ILE A 293 27.25 -157.94 1.73
N GLU A 294 26.08 -158.47 2.07
CA GLU A 294 24.86 -158.30 1.27
C GLU A 294 24.05 -157.05 1.64
N GLU A 295 24.07 -156.61 2.89
CA GLU A 295 23.30 -155.44 3.34
C GLU A 295 24.02 -154.08 3.16
N SER A 296 25.36 -154.07 3.12
CA SER A 296 26.14 -152.84 2.84
C SER A 296 25.89 -152.27 1.44
N LYS A 297 25.35 -153.08 0.50
CA LYS A 297 24.97 -152.63 -0.85
C LYS A 297 23.65 -151.85 -0.90
N ILE A 298 22.85 -151.82 0.17
CA ILE A 298 21.48 -151.25 0.15
C ILE A 298 21.37 -149.93 0.95
N LYS A 299 22.34 -149.60 1.82
CA LYS A 299 22.31 -148.37 2.64
C LYS A 299 23.02 -147.15 2.03
N GLU A 300 23.87 -147.32 1.01
CA GLU A 300 24.53 -146.20 0.32
C GLU A 300 23.58 -145.41 -0.61
N ASP A 301 22.53 -146.06 -1.16
CA ASP A 301 21.61 -145.42 -2.11
C ASP A 301 20.58 -144.45 -1.49
N ARG A 302 20.35 -144.49 -0.18
CA ARG A 302 19.31 -143.66 0.49
C ARG A 302 19.80 -142.31 1.00
N GLN A 303 21.11 -142.06 1.09
CA GLN A 303 21.65 -140.80 1.62
C GLN A 303 21.82 -139.70 0.56
N SER A 304 21.91 -140.05 -0.74
CA SER A 304 22.17 -139.07 -1.81
C SER A 304 20.93 -138.28 -2.28
N GLN A 305 19.70 -138.68 -1.92
CA GLN A 305 18.47 -138.00 -2.35
C GLN A 305 18.04 -136.82 -1.45
N ALA A 306 18.32 -136.86 -0.14
CA ALA A 306 17.87 -135.83 0.81
C ALA A 306 18.66 -134.50 0.78
N ALA A 307 19.87 -134.48 0.19
CA ALA A 307 20.71 -133.28 0.14
C ALA A 307 20.28 -132.27 -0.93
N ARG A 308 19.61 -132.71 -2.02
CA ARG A 308 19.27 -131.85 -3.17
C ARG A 308 18.05 -130.95 -2.95
N GLU A 309 17.17 -131.25 -2.00
CA GLU A 309 15.93 -130.50 -1.76
C GLU A 309 16.14 -129.24 -0.89
N LYS A 310 17.16 -129.22 -0.03
CA LYS A 310 17.44 -128.07 0.87
C LYS A 310 18.06 -126.86 0.16
N GLU A 311 18.86 -127.09 -0.89
CA GLU A 311 19.53 -126.00 -1.62
C GLU A 311 18.56 -125.17 -2.47
N GLN A 312 17.47 -125.78 -2.96
CA GLN A 312 16.46 -125.08 -3.78
C GLN A 312 15.61 -124.09 -2.97
N GLN A 313 15.36 -124.35 -1.70
CA GLN A 313 14.52 -123.48 -0.85
C GLN A 313 15.22 -122.17 -0.44
N GLN A 314 16.54 -122.19 -0.27
CA GLN A 314 17.33 -121.01 0.10
C GLN A 314 17.46 -119.99 -1.04
N MET A 315 17.53 -120.47 -2.28
CA MET A 315 17.59 -119.63 -3.50
C MET A 315 16.31 -118.82 -3.74
N ILE A 316 15.15 -119.32 -3.32
CA ILE A 316 13.86 -118.64 -3.51
C ILE A 316 13.69 -117.46 -2.54
N ALA A 317 14.11 -117.62 -1.28
CA ALA A 317 14.01 -116.57 -0.25
C ALA A 317 14.86 -115.33 -0.57
N LEU A 318 16.10 -115.54 -1.02
CA LEU A 318 17.05 -114.46 -1.34
C LEU A 318 16.58 -113.58 -2.53
N ARG A 319 15.80 -114.18 -3.45
CA ARG A 319 15.24 -113.48 -4.62
C ARG A 319 14.10 -112.53 -4.24
N GLN A 320 13.35 -112.84 -3.17
CA GLN A 320 12.23 -112.02 -2.68
C GLN A 320 12.70 -110.79 -1.89
N GLU A 321 13.76 -110.92 -1.08
CA GLU A 321 14.33 -109.80 -0.31
C GLU A 321 14.97 -108.75 -1.24
N MET A 322 15.66 -109.19 -2.30
CA MET A 322 16.24 -108.30 -3.31
C MET A 322 15.18 -107.49 -4.08
N GLN A 323 13.98 -108.03 -4.28
CA GLN A 323 12.88 -107.30 -4.92
C GLN A 323 12.29 -106.23 -3.99
N ARG A 324 12.11 -106.54 -2.69
CA ARG A 324 11.61 -105.57 -1.70
C ARG A 324 12.53 -104.36 -1.56
N ALA A 325 13.84 -104.59 -1.47
CA ALA A 325 14.83 -103.51 -1.35
C ALA A 325 14.90 -102.59 -2.59
N ARG A 326 14.54 -103.08 -3.78
CA ARG A 326 14.46 -102.27 -5.00
C ARG A 326 13.23 -101.35 -5.01
N PHE A 327 12.09 -101.81 -4.51
CA PHE A 327 10.88 -100.99 -4.42
C PHE A 327 11.02 -99.87 -3.37
N GLU A 328 11.57 -100.17 -2.19
CA GLU A 328 11.78 -99.16 -1.14
C GLU A 328 12.73 -98.03 -1.57
N ARG A 329 13.78 -98.34 -2.36
CA ARG A 329 14.67 -97.31 -2.92
C ARG A 329 13.98 -96.41 -3.95
N ALA A 330 13.08 -96.95 -4.75
CA ALA A 330 12.34 -96.17 -5.74
C ALA A 330 11.38 -95.18 -5.06
N GLU A 331 10.68 -95.62 -4.00
CA GLU A 331 9.76 -94.75 -3.24
C GLU A 331 10.50 -93.60 -2.52
N GLN A 332 11.69 -93.86 -1.98
CA GLN A 332 12.50 -92.82 -1.32
C GLN A 332 13.00 -91.77 -2.31
N GLN A 333 13.37 -92.16 -3.53
CA GLN A 333 13.82 -91.23 -4.57
C GLN A 333 12.68 -90.33 -5.08
N ASP A 334 11.48 -90.87 -5.24
CA ASP A 334 10.31 -90.07 -5.67
C ASP A 334 9.84 -89.10 -4.58
N ALA A 335 9.93 -89.48 -3.31
CA ALA A 335 9.64 -88.58 -2.19
C ALA A 335 10.64 -87.40 -2.09
N GLN A 336 11.92 -87.63 -2.38
CA GLN A 336 12.94 -86.57 -2.42
C GLN A 336 12.71 -85.59 -3.58
N LYS A 337 12.44 -86.09 -4.79
CA LYS A 337 12.15 -85.24 -5.96
C LYS A 337 10.94 -84.31 -5.74
N ARG A 338 9.88 -84.80 -5.10
CA ARG A 338 8.69 -83.96 -4.77
C ARG A 338 9.01 -82.86 -3.76
N ARG A 339 9.88 -83.12 -2.78
CA ARG A 339 10.31 -82.11 -1.80
C ARG A 339 11.17 -81.03 -2.44
N GLU A 340 12.09 -81.41 -3.32
CA GLU A 340 12.94 -80.46 -4.06
C GLU A 340 12.12 -79.56 -4.99
N GLN A 341 11.14 -80.12 -5.70
CA GLN A 341 10.21 -79.33 -6.54
C GLN A 341 9.39 -78.32 -5.72
N PHE A 342 8.91 -78.72 -4.53
CA PHE A 342 8.16 -77.83 -3.65
C PHE A 342 9.02 -76.67 -3.12
N ILE A 343 10.28 -76.95 -2.75
CA ILE A 343 11.24 -75.92 -2.32
C ILE A 343 11.53 -74.94 -3.45
N ALA A 344 11.79 -75.44 -4.67
CA ALA A 344 12.05 -74.61 -5.85
C ALA A 344 10.88 -73.67 -6.19
N ILE A 345 9.65 -74.16 -6.14
CA ILE A 345 8.44 -73.34 -6.39
C ILE A 345 8.29 -72.24 -5.33
N ASN A 346 8.57 -72.54 -4.06
CA ASN A 346 8.48 -71.53 -2.99
C ASN A 346 9.57 -70.47 -3.09
N HIS A 347 10.78 -70.82 -3.53
CA HIS A 347 11.82 -69.84 -3.80
C HIS A 347 11.42 -68.92 -4.95
N LEU A 348 10.87 -69.45 -6.05
CA LEU A 348 10.39 -68.63 -7.18
C LEU A 348 9.28 -67.65 -6.77
N LYS A 349 8.34 -68.08 -5.92
CA LYS A 349 7.30 -67.18 -5.39
C LYS A 349 7.88 -66.05 -4.54
N ARG A 350 8.85 -66.35 -3.67
CA ARG A 350 9.52 -65.32 -2.86
C ARG A 350 10.31 -64.33 -3.71
N TYR A 351 10.97 -64.78 -4.77
CA TYR A 351 11.66 -63.89 -5.70
C TYR A 351 10.69 -62.95 -6.42
N ALA A 352 9.54 -63.45 -6.88
CA ALA A 352 8.51 -62.62 -7.50
C ALA A 352 7.94 -61.58 -6.53
N GLU A 353 7.70 -61.95 -5.26
CA GLU A 353 7.26 -61.01 -4.21
C GLU A 353 8.29 -59.92 -3.90
N ILE A 354 9.59 -60.26 -3.94
CA ILE A 354 10.67 -59.28 -3.75
C ILE A 354 10.77 -58.34 -4.94
N GLU A 355 10.70 -58.85 -6.18
CA GLU A 355 10.73 -58.03 -7.39
C GLU A 355 9.56 -57.04 -7.47
N GLU A 356 8.34 -57.46 -7.10
CA GLU A 356 7.18 -56.56 -7.07
C GLU A 356 7.35 -55.47 -6.00
N ARG A 357 7.83 -55.80 -4.79
CA ARG A 357 8.13 -54.78 -3.76
C ARG A 357 9.21 -53.80 -4.20
N GLU A 358 10.25 -54.27 -4.91
CA GLU A 358 11.28 -53.38 -5.43
C GLU A 358 10.76 -52.45 -6.54
N LYS A 359 9.85 -52.94 -7.40
CA LYS A 359 9.18 -52.10 -8.41
C LYS A 359 8.31 -51.02 -7.74
N GLU A 360 7.50 -51.40 -6.75
CA GLU A 360 6.65 -50.47 -6.01
C GLU A 360 7.49 -49.38 -5.32
N GLN A 361 8.60 -49.75 -4.66
CA GLN A 361 9.51 -48.79 -4.03
C GLN A 361 10.18 -47.86 -5.06
N LYS A 362 10.61 -48.39 -6.21
CA LYS A 362 11.20 -47.57 -7.29
C LYS A 362 10.17 -46.61 -7.89
N GLU A 363 8.93 -47.03 -8.07
CA GLU A 363 7.85 -46.16 -8.52
C GLU A 363 7.53 -45.07 -7.50
N GLN A 364 7.48 -45.41 -6.22
CA GLN A 364 7.21 -44.45 -5.15
C GLN A 364 8.30 -43.39 -5.07
N GLN A 365 9.58 -43.79 -5.08
CA GLN A 365 10.71 -42.86 -5.13
C GLN A 365 10.70 -41.99 -6.39
N ARG A 366 10.27 -42.54 -7.54
CA ARG A 366 10.13 -41.76 -8.78
C ARG A 366 9.03 -40.70 -8.65
N ARG A 367 7.89 -41.03 -8.02
CA ARG A 367 6.81 -40.06 -7.78
C ARG A 367 7.25 -38.95 -6.83
N GLU A 368 7.91 -39.30 -5.74
CA GLU A 368 8.46 -38.32 -4.79
C GLU A 368 9.45 -37.35 -5.45
N ARG A 369 10.35 -37.87 -6.31
CA ARG A 369 11.28 -37.01 -7.08
C ARG A 369 10.53 -36.08 -8.03
N LEU A 370 9.52 -36.58 -8.74
CA LEU A 370 8.73 -35.75 -9.65
C LEU A 370 7.91 -34.68 -8.93
N GLU A 371 7.39 -34.97 -7.74
CA GLU A 371 6.72 -33.99 -6.89
C GLU A 371 7.70 -32.93 -6.39
N PHE A 372 8.87 -33.36 -5.90
CA PHE A 372 9.93 -32.45 -5.47
C PHE A 372 10.43 -31.55 -6.61
N ASP A 373 10.62 -32.09 -7.82
CA ASP A 373 11.01 -31.31 -9.00
C ASP A 373 9.94 -30.28 -9.39
N LYS A 374 8.65 -30.64 -9.29
CA LYS A 374 7.54 -29.70 -9.50
C LYS A 374 7.54 -28.58 -8.48
N ASP A 375 7.75 -28.91 -7.21
CA ASP A 375 7.82 -27.92 -6.13
C ASP A 375 9.00 -26.97 -6.32
N LEU A 376 10.17 -27.49 -6.70
CA LEU A 376 11.34 -26.68 -7.05
C LEU A 376 11.05 -25.75 -8.23
N CYS A 377 10.45 -26.26 -9.31
CA CYS A 377 10.04 -25.42 -10.44
C CYS A 377 9.06 -24.33 -10.03
N ASN A 378 8.10 -24.63 -9.15
CA ASN A 378 7.14 -23.66 -8.64
C ASN A 378 7.84 -22.58 -7.80
N ILE A 379 8.76 -22.95 -6.91
CA ILE A 379 9.54 -22.00 -6.11
C ILE A 379 10.38 -21.08 -7.02
N ILE A 380 11.03 -21.64 -8.05
CA ILE A 380 11.81 -20.86 -9.01
C ILE A 380 10.92 -19.87 -9.76
N LYS A 381 9.76 -20.30 -10.26
CA LYS A 381 8.80 -19.42 -10.95
C LYS A 381 8.33 -18.28 -10.05
N VAL A 382 7.91 -18.57 -8.83
CA VAL A 382 7.47 -17.54 -7.86
C VAL A 382 8.59 -16.54 -7.55
N ARG A 383 9.85 -17.01 -7.46
CA ARG A 383 11.00 -16.11 -7.27
C ARG A 383 11.23 -15.21 -8.49
N GLN A 384 11.11 -15.74 -9.70
CA GLN A 384 11.25 -14.97 -10.93
C GLN A 384 10.12 -13.95 -11.09
N GLU A 385 8.88 -14.33 -10.78
CA GLU A 385 7.73 -13.42 -10.77
C GLU A 385 7.94 -12.27 -9.77
N LYS A 386 8.34 -12.57 -8.53
CA LYS A 386 8.68 -11.53 -7.54
C LYS A 386 9.82 -10.62 -7.98
N GLN A 387 10.85 -11.16 -8.62
CA GLN A 387 11.94 -10.34 -9.16
C GLN A 387 11.46 -9.43 -10.29
N ALA A 388 10.56 -9.91 -11.15
CA ALA A 388 9.96 -9.12 -12.20
C ALA A 388 9.05 -8.02 -11.64
N GLU A 389 8.26 -8.32 -10.60
CA GLU A 389 7.44 -7.34 -9.87
C GLU A 389 8.31 -6.22 -9.27
N ILE A 390 9.38 -6.59 -8.53
CA ILE A 390 10.32 -5.61 -7.96
C ILE A 390 10.98 -4.77 -9.05
N ALA A 391 11.40 -5.39 -10.16
CA ALA A 391 11.99 -4.65 -11.28
C ALA A 391 10.99 -3.68 -11.93
N GLN A 392 9.72 -4.06 -12.02
CA GLN A 392 8.65 -3.20 -12.52
C GLN A 392 8.36 -2.04 -11.57
N GLU A 393 8.28 -2.29 -10.26
CA GLU A 393 8.13 -1.24 -9.24
C GLU A 393 9.27 -0.24 -9.28
N ASN A 394 10.52 -0.72 -9.32
CA ASN A 394 11.72 0.13 -9.44
C ASN A 394 11.70 0.96 -10.73
N LYS A 395 11.25 0.38 -11.84
CA LYS A 395 11.11 1.12 -13.11
C LYS A 395 10.07 2.23 -12.98
N LEU A 396 8.92 1.97 -12.37
CA LEU A 396 7.88 2.97 -12.16
C LEU A 396 8.34 4.08 -11.21
N GLU A 397 9.06 3.72 -10.15
CA GLU A 397 9.66 4.70 -9.23
C GLU A 397 10.70 5.56 -9.94
N TYR A 398 11.57 4.96 -10.74
CA TYR A 398 12.54 5.68 -11.54
C TYR A 398 11.87 6.67 -12.51
N ILE A 399 10.82 6.24 -13.22
CA ILE A 399 10.05 7.12 -14.11
C ILE A 399 9.47 8.30 -13.32
N ARG A 400 8.87 8.06 -12.15
CA ARG A 400 8.34 9.13 -11.28
C ARG A 400 9.43 10.11 -10.84
N ILE A 401 10.62 9.61 -10.46
CA ILE A 401 11.75 10.45 -10.07
C ILE A 401 12.19 11.32 -11.26
N VAL A 402 12.33 10.73 -12.45
CA VAL A 402 12.71 11.45 -13.67
C VAL A 402 11.67 12.51 -14.03
N ASP A 403 10.38 12.21 -13.95
CA ASP A 403 9.30 13.16 -14.23
C ASP A 403 9.29 14.31 -13.22
N ASN A 404 9.48 14.02 -11.93
CA ASN A 404 9.58 15.03 -10.89
C ASN A 404 10.80 15.95 -11.09
N GLU A 405 11.97 15.38 -11.41
CA GLU A 405 13.18 16.18 -11.66
C GLU A 405 13.01 17.01 -12.94
N ARG A 406 12.36 16.46 -13.97
CA ARG A 406 12.02 17.22 -15.18
C ARG A 406 11.10 18.39 -14.87
N GLN A 407 10.03 18.20 -14.09
CA GLN A 407 9.14 19.27 -13.66
C GLN A 407 9.87 20.33 -12.85
N ARG A 408 10.76 19.90 -11.94
CA ARG A 408 11.60 20.80 -11.15
C ARG A 408 12.51 21.65 -12.05
N LEU A 409 13.19 21.03 -13.03
CA LEU A 409 14.04 21.73 -13.99
C LEU A 409 13.22 22.69 -14.87
N GLU A 410 12.02 22.30 -15.30
CA GLU A 410 11.10 23.19 -16.04
C GLU A 410 10.68 24.39 -15.19
N ASN A 411 10.40 24.21 -13.91
CA ASN A 411 10.07 25.32 -12.99
C ASN A 411 11.27 26.25 -12.78
N ILE A 412 12.48 25.70 -12.59
CA ILE A 412 13.72 26.48 -12.48
C ILE A 412 13.95 27.29 -13.77
N ALA A 413 13.74 26.68 -14.94
CA ALA A 413 13.88 27.37 -16.22
C ALA A 413 12.85 28.51 -16.37
N LYS A 414 11.59 28.29 -15.98
CA LYS A 414 10.55 29.33 -15.98
C LYS A 414 10.89 30.47 -15.03
N GLU A 415 11.32 30.17 -13.81
CA GLU A 415 11.72 31.17 -12.83
C GLU A 415 12.94 31.97 -13.30
N ARG A 416 13.95 31.29 -13.87
CA ARG A 416 15.11 31.93 -14.47
C ARG A 416 14.74 32.90 -15.59
N ILE A 417 13.84 32.50 -16.50
CA ILE A 417 13.33 33.40 -17.55
C ILE A 417 12.58 34.58 -16.94
N ALA A 418 11.73 34.35 -15.94
CA ALA A 418 10.97 35.42 -15.27
C ALA A 418 11.89 36.45 -14.60
N LEU A 419 12.95 35.99 -13.93
CA LEU A 419 13.97 36.87 -13.34
C LEU A 419 14.70 37.68 -14.41
N LEU A 420 15.09 37.04 -15.51
CA LEU A 420 15.74 37.73 -16.64
C LEU A 420 14.82 38.74 -17.33
N GLN A 421 13.51 38.50 -17.38
CA GLN A 421 12.52 39.43 -17.92
C GLN A 421 12.22 40.62 -17.01
N ALA A 422 12.38 40.45 -15.68
CA ALA A 422 12.17 41.51 -14.71
C ALA A 422 13.27 42.59 -14.76
N GLU A 423 14.46 42.23 -15.25
CA GLU A 423 15.60 43.14 -15.36
C GLU A 423 15.52 44.05 -16.60
N PRO A 424 15.98 45.31 -16.52
CA PRO A 424 16.01 46.23 -17.66
C PRO A 424 16.94 45.73 -18.77
N ARG A 425 16.55 45.94 -20.04
CA ARG A 425 17.35 45.52 -21.22
C ARG A 425 18.75 46.14 -21.25
N GLU A 426 18.92 47.35 -20.72
CA GLU A 426 20.25 47.99 -20.66
C GLU A 426 21.20 47.29 -19.68
N VAL A 427 20.69 46.50 -18.73
CA VAL A 427 21.52 45.71 -17.80
C VAL A 427 21.88 44.37 -18.43
N LEU A 428 20.97 43.77 -19.19
CA LEU A 428 21.15 42.46 -19.83
C LEU A 428 22.29 42.44 -20.87
N GLN A 429 22.64 43.59 -21.47
CA GLN A 429 23.77 43.70 -22.42
C GLN A 429 25.15 43.45 -21.80
N PHE A 430 25.28 43.56 -20.47
CA PHE A 430 26.53 43.32 -19.74
C PHE A 430 26.69 41.87 -19.28
N ILE A 431 25.71 41.00 -19.54
CA ILE A 431 25.78 39.59 -19.21
C ILE A 431 26.80 38.90 -20.15
N PRO A 432 27.74 38.09 -19.62
CA PRO A 432 28.72 37.37 -20.44
C PRO A 432 28.06 36.49 -21.49
N SER A 433 28.68 36.40 -22.67
CA SER A 433 28.13 35.66 -23.82
C SER A 433 27.95 34.16 -23.56
N GLY A 434 28.63 33.57 -22.57
CA GLY A 434 28.43 32.17 -22.17
C GLY A 434 27.32 31.93 -21.15
N ALA A 435 26.75 32.97 -20.54
CA ALA A 435 25.85 32.81 -19.40
C ALA A 435 24.37 32.57 -19.78
N LEU A 436 23.97 32.97 -20.99
CA LEU A 436 22.61 32.79 -21.51
C LEU A 436 22.54 31.67 -22.54
N TYR A 437 21.55 30.79 -22.41
CA TYR A 437 21.26 29.76 -23.39
C TYR A 437 20.68 30.37 -24.68
N LYS A 438 20.77 29.64 -25.79
CA LYS A 438 20.32 30.11 -27.10
C LYS A 438 18.82 30.39 -27.13
N GLU A 439 18.02 29.58 -26.44
CA GLU A 439 16.57 29.77 -26.31
C GLU A 439 16.24 31.04 -25.50
N GLU A 440 16.99 31.31 -24.43
CA GLU A 440 16.76 32.47 -23.55
C GLU A 440 16.97 33.79 -24.30
N ARG A 441 18.03 33.87 -25.12
CA ARG A 441 18.29 35.05 -25.97
C ARG A 441 17.16 35.33 -26.96
N ARG A 442 16.60 34.27 -27.56
CA ARG A 442 15.45 34.39 -28.46
C ARG A 442 14.21 34.90 -27.73
N ILE A 443 13.97 34.46 -26.50
CA ILE A 443 12.82 34.90 -25.69
C ILE A 443 12.98 36.36 -25.24
N LEU A 444 14.20 36.77 -24.91
CA LEU A 444 14.51 38.12 -24.42
C LEU A 444 14.72 39.15 -25.54
N ASN A 445 14.83 38.71 -26.81
CA ASN A 445 15.15 39.52 -27.99
C ASN A 445 16.48 40.29 -27.86
N ILE A 446 17.56 39.59 -27.50
CA ILE A 446 18.92 40.13 -27.29
C ILE A 446 19.95 39.38 -28.15
#